data_AF-A0A8H6YLT5-F1
#
_entry.id   AF-A0A8H6YLT5-F1
#
_cell.length_a   1.000
_cell.length_b   1.000
_cell.length_c   1.000
_cell.angle_alpha   90.00
_cell.angle_beta   90.00
_cell.angle_gamma   90.00
#
_symmetry.space_group_name_H-M   'P 1'
#
loop_
_entity.id
_entity.type
_entity.pdbx_description
1 polymer ?
#
loop_
_entity_poly.entity_id
_entity_poly.type
_entity_poly.pdbx_seq_one_letter_code
_entity_poly.pdbx_strand_id
1 'polypeptide(L)'
;MHMLHGYTPLPNDFGQYVKKKEARSGRFVLDLLFALSLLFNVLCASYWLLKISSKPLIFPEAGYSPAQHAIAYETVKFHRGLQDDIPLYERAPSAEVDLAWQELYQYAASRVPKSEVARMTNATWPILHEEGNYVIALDVFHQLHCLDILRQQAHPGHNYTLRSPVHLRHCIGAIRQALMCYADTSPVVWQWSARYQEAEQRDDILHTCRDFTRIQAWAKERSMGTLPDLTVYIEGDF
;
A
#
# COMPACT_ATOMS: atom_id res chain seq x y z
N MET A 1 97.40 48.51 -28.21
CA MET A 1 97.16 47.07 -28.36
C MET A 1 95.85 46.75 -27.64
N HIS A 2 94.79 46.48 -28.42
CA HIS A 2 93.44 46.17 -27.94
C HIS A 2 93.42 44.83 -27.20
N MET A 3 92.65 44.72 -26.11
CA MET A 3 92.12 43.43 -25.64
C MET A 3 90.63 43.55 -25.33
N LEU A 4 89.85 42.84 -26.15
CA LEU A 4 88.44 42.47 -25.96
C LEU A 4 88.42 41.13 -25.21
N HIS A 5 87.70 41.01 -24.10
CA HIS A 5 87.13 39.77 -23.54
C HIS A 5 85.82 40.21 -22.86
N GLY A 6 84.65 39.61 -22.99
CA GLY A 6 84.25 38.26 -23.38
C GLY A 6 83.04 37.95 -22.48
N TYR A 7 81.82 38.22 -22.95
CA TYR A 7 80.59 38.03 -22.16
C TYR A 7 80.19 36.54 -22.18
N THR A 8 80.23 35.86 -21.04
CA THR A 8 79.63 34.52 -20.85
C THR A 8 78.16 34.67 -20.42
N PRO A 9 77.18 34.01 -21.08
CA PRO A 9 75.79 34.07 -20.66
C PRO A 9 75.55 33.21 -19.41
N LEU A 10 74.78 33.75 -18.47
CA LEU A 10 74.35 33.04 -17.25
C LEU A 10 73.37 31.88 -17.58
N PRO A 11 73.34 30.79 -16.78
CA PRO A 11 72.51 29.62 -17.06
C PRO A 11 71.02 29.92 -16.89
N ASN A 12 70.22 29.42 -17.84
CA ASN A 12 68.76 29.57 -17.95
C ASN A 12 67.94 28.75 -16.92
N ASP A 13 68.53 28.48 -15.75
CA ASP A 13 68.07 27.49 -14.77
C ASP A 13 66.84 27.96 -13.98
N PHE A 14 66.73 29.27 -13.79
CA PHE A 14 65.57 29.91 -13.14
C PHE A 14 64.26 29.67 -13.91
N GLY A 15 64.31 29.71 -15.24
CA GLY A 15 63.13 29.51 -16.09
C GLY A 15 62.61 28.07 -16.07
N GLN A 16 63.50 27.07 -15.91
CA GLN A 16 63.09 25.67 -15.77
C GLN A 16 62.50 25.38 -14.38
N TYR A 17 63.04 26.02 -13.34
CA TYR A 17 62.54 25.87 -11.97
C TYR A 17 61.14 26.46 -11.79
N VAL A 18 60.89 27.65 -12.35
CA VAL A 18 59.57 28.31 -12.34
C VAL A 18 58.53 27.47 -13.10
N LYS A 19 58.84 27.00 -14.31
CA LYS A 19 57.94 26.12 -15.09
C LYS A 19 57.59 24.82 -14.37
N LYS A 20 58.56 24.18 -13.69
CA LYS A 20 58.30 22.97 -12.88
C LYS A 20 57.39 23.26 -11.69
N LYS A 21 57.58 24.41 -11.02
CA LYS A 21 56.78 24.81 -9.85
C LYS A 21 55.34 25.17 -10.25
N GLU A 22 55.16 25.88 -11.36
CA GLU A 22 53.84 26.19 -11.95
C GLU A 22 53.12 24.92 -12.42
N ALA A 23 53.80 24.02 -13.11
CA ALA A 23 53.22 22.73 -13.54
C ALA A 23 52.79 21.85 -12.35
N ARG A 24 53.58 21.83 -11.27
CA ARG A 24 53.27 21.09 -10.04
C ARG A 24 52.10 21.73 -9.27
N SER A 25 52.01 23.06 -9.26
CA SER A 25 50.89 23.81 -8.70
C SER A 25 49.59 23.59 -9.49
N GLY A 26 49.65 23.60 -10.82
CA GLY A 26 48.49 23.34 -11.68
C GLY A 26 47.96 21.92 -11.53
N ARG A 27 48.85 20.93 -11.39
CA ARG A 27 48.46 19.53 -11.16
C ARG A 27 47.78 19.33 -9.81
N PHE A 28 48.28 19.96 -8.75
CA PHE A 28 47.65 19.94 -7.43
C PHE A 28 46.23 20.54 -7.44
N VAL A 29 46.03 21.66 -8.16
CA VAL A 29 44.70 22.28 -8.31
C VAL A 29 43.74 21.35 -9.07
N LEU A 30 44.21 20.68 -10.13
CA LEU A 30 43.39 19.72 -10.88
C LEU A 30 43.01 18.50 -10.04
N ASP A 31 43.96 17.95 -9.27
CA ASP A 31 43.72 16.81 -8.37
C ASP A 31 42.70 17.18 -7.28
N LEU A 32 42.79 18.40 -6.73
CA LEU A 32 41.83 18.92 -5.75
C LEU A 32 40.43 19.11 -6.35
N LEU A 33 40.33 19.69 -7.55
CA LEU A 33 39.05 19.86 -8.25
C LEU A 33 38.41 18.51 -8.59
N PHE A 34 39.21 17.53 -8.99
CA PHE A 34 38.75 16.17 -9.24
C PHE A 34 38.24 15.50 -7.95
N ALA A 35 38.98 15.62 -6.85
CA ALA A 35 38.56 15.06 -5.56
C ALA A 35 37.27 15.71 -5.03
N LEU A 36 37.14 17.04 -5.15
CA LEU A 36 35.92 17.76 -4.78
C LEU A 36 34.73 17.36 -5.65
N SER A 37 34.94 17.20 -6.97
CA SER A 37 33.92 16.71 -7.89
C SER A 37 33.48 15.28 -7.55
N LEU A 38 34.43 14.39 -7.26
CA LEU A 38 34.13 13.02 -6.87
C LEU A 38 33.32 12.97 -5.58
N LEU A 39 33.73 13.75 -4.57
CA LEU A 39 33.00 13.85 -3.29
C LEU A 39 31.58 14.38 -3.50
N PHE A 40 31.41 15.45 -4.29
CA PHE A 40 30.10 16.00 -4.61
C PHE A 40 29.20 14.96 -5.28
N ASN A 41 29.72 14.23 -6.28
CA ASN A 41 28.97 13.17 -6.96
C ASN A 41 28.60 12.01 -6.02
N VAL A 42 29.49 11.60 -5.12
CA VAL A 42 29.21 10.55 -4.12
C VAL A 42 28.15 11.03 -3.11
N LEU A 43 28.20 12.28 -2.65
CA LEU A 43 27.19 12.86 -1.77
C LEU A 43 25.83 12.99 -2.48
N CYS A 44 25.81 13.42 -3.74
CA CYS A 44 24.59 13.45 -4.54
C CYS A 44 24.03 12.05 -4.78
N ALA A 45 24.86 11.06 -5.12
CA ALA A 45 24.44 9.69 -5.35
C ALA A 45 23.94 9.03 -4.06
N SER A 46 24.60 9.22 -2.93
CA SER A 46 24.15 8.71 -1.63
C SER A 46 22.83 9.36 -1.20
N TYR A 47 22.68 10.67 -1.34
CA TYR A 47 21.40 11.35 -1.11
C TYR A 47 20.29 10.83 -2.04
N TRP A 48 20.60 10.60 -3.32
CA TRP A 48 19.66 10.03 -4.28
C TRP A 48 19.28 8.59 -3.94
N LEU A 49 20.23 7.74 -3.54
CA LEU A 49 19.98 6.36 -3.13
C LEU A 49 19.14 6.30 -1.86
N LEU A 50 19.39 7.19 -0.90
CA LEU A 50 18.56 7.34 0.31
C LEU A 50 17.14 7.84 0.00
N LYS A 51 16.95 8.60 -1.08
CA LYS A 51 15.63 9.07 -1.56
C LYS A 51 14.90 8.05 -2.46
N ILE A 52 15.63 7.25 -3.23
CA ILE A 52 15.10 6.12 -4.03
C ILE A 52 14.66 5.00 -3.10
N SER A 53 15.42 4.76 -2.03
CA SER A 53 15.06 3.80 -1.01
C SER A 53 13.81 4.31 -0.30
N SER A 54 12.67 3.71 -0.64
CA SER A 54 11.37 3.82 0.03
C SER A 54 10.69 5.20 -0.04
N LYS A 55 10.12 5.53 -1.21
CA LYS A 55 8.74 6.04 -1.16
C LYS A 55 7.85 4.82 -0.95
N PRO A 56 7.28 4.61 0.26
CA PRO A 56 6.30 3.55 0.43
C PRO A 56 5.17 3.76 -0.58
N LEU A 57 4.68 2.67 -1.15
CA LEU A 57 3.48 2.61 -2.00
C LEU A 57 2.26 2.98 -1.14
N ILE A 58 2.18 4.23 -0.69
CA ILE A 58 1.08 4.70 0.16
C ILE A 58 0.00 5.17 -0.78
N PHE A 59 -1.09 4.41 -0.85
CA PHE A 59 -2.36 4.98 -1.28
C PHE A 59 -2.73 6.06 -0.25
N PRO A 60 -2.79 7.35 -0.63
CA PRO A 60 -3.03 8.42 0.34
C PRO A 60 -4.40 8.21 0.98
N GLU A 61 -4.44 8.04 2.30
CA GLU A 61 -5.71 7.99 3.01
C GLU A 61 -6.33 9.38 3.09
N ALA A 62 -7.64 9.46 2.81
CA ALA A 62 -8.38 10.72 2.83
C ALA A 62 -8.58 11.30 4.25
N GLY A 63 -8.25 10.54 5.31
CA GLY A 63 -8.42 10.95 6.70
C GLY A 63 -7.86 9.93 7.69
N TYR A 64 -8.03 10.18 8.98
CA TYR A 64 -7.62 9.25 10.04
C TYR A 64 -8.53 8.02 10.09
N SER A 65 -7.91 6.84 10.07
CA SER A 65 -8.56 5.58 10.42
C SER A 65 -7.94 4.99 11.70
N PRO A 66 -8.77 4.54 12.67
CA PRO A 66 -8.33 3.73 13.82
C PRO A 66 -7.42 2.53 13.49
N ALA A 67 -7.60 1.95 12.30
CA ALA A 67 -6.83 0.81 11.82
C ALA A 67 -5.58 1.19 11.03
N GLN A 68 -5.18 2.47 10.97
CA GLN A 68 -4.03 2.91 10.15
C GLN A 68 -2.74 2.12 10.41
N HIS A 69 -2.45 1.83 11.67
CA HIS A 69 -1.23 1.10 12.05
C HIS A 69 -1.25 -0.38 11.65
N ALA A 70 -2.44 -0.93 11.34
CA ALA A 70 -2.58 -2.29 10.84
C ALA A 70 -2.26 -2.39 9.35
N ILE A 71 -2.18 -1.26 8.63
CA ILE A 71 -1.94 -1.26 7.19
C ILE A 71 -0.50 -1.67 6.90
N ALA A 72 -0.39 -2.78 6.21
CA ALA A 72 0.79 -3.22 5.50
C ALA A 72 0.38 -3.64 4.10
N TYR A 73 1.36 -3.75 3.20
CA TYR A 73 1.14 -4.18 1.84
C TYR A 73 1.87 -5.50 1.59
N GLU A 74 1.24 -6.36 0.81
CA GLU A 74 1.80 -7.62 0.35
C GLU A 74 1.51 -7.84 -1.13
N THR A 75 2.32 -8.67 -1.77
CA THR A 75 2.08 -9.09 -3.15
C THR A 75 1.32 -10.41 -3.11
N VAL A 76 0.12 -10.43 -3.69
CA VAL A 76 -0.75 -11.60 -3.73
C VAL A 76 -0.94 -12.03 -5.17
N LYS A 77 -0.75 -13.32 -5.46
CA LYS A 77 -1.19 -13.90 -6.72
C LYS A 77 -2.65 -14.31 -6.59
N PHE A 78 -3.52 -13.81 -7.44
CA PHE A 78 -4.93 -14.22 -7.42
C PHE A 78 -5.11 -15.65 -7.97
N HIS A 79 -6.17 -16.29 -7.51
CA HIS A 79 -6.65 -17.55 -8.07
C HIS A 79 -7.59 -17.27 -9.23
N ARG A 80 -7.60 -18.15 -10.22
CA ARG A 80 -8.43 -18.01 -11.40
C ARG A 80 -9.88 -18.42 -11.15
N GLY A 81 -10.11 -19.30 -10.19
CA GLY A 81 -11.46 -19.75 -9.86
C GLY A 81 -12.08 -20.69 -10.90
N LEU A 82 -11.25 -21.25 -11.79
CA LEU A 82 -11.70 -22.05 -12.91
C LEU A 82 -10.94 -23.37 -12.94
N GLN A 83 -11.63 -24.41 -13.43
CA GLN A 83 -11.09 -25.76 -13.59
C GLN A 83 -10.51 -26.34 -12.28
N ASP A 84 -9.20 -26.55 -12.21
CA ASP A 84 -8.53 -27.18 -11.07
C ASP A 84 -8.07 -26.17 -10.01
N ASP A 85 -8.25 -24.87 -10.24
CA ASP A 85 -7.86 -23.77 -9.34
C ASP A 85 -9.10 -23.12 -8.70
N ILE A 86 -9.94 -23.92 -8.05
CA ILE A 86 -11.13 -23.45 -7.33
C ILE A 86 -10.80 -23.37 -5.82
N PRO A 87 -10.54 -22.16 -5.29
CA PRO A 87 -10.25 -21.98 -3.87
C PRO A 87 -11.51 -22.21 -3.03
N LEU A 88 -11.33 -22.37 -1.71
CA LEU A 88 -12.40 -22.69 -0.77
C LEU A 88 -13.62 -21.77 -0.92
N TYR A 89 -13.41 -20.45 -1.01
CA TYR A 89 -14.47 -19.45 -1.07
C TYR A 89 -15.38 -19.55 -2.31
N GLU A 90 -14.93 -20.23 -3.35
CA GLU A 90 -15.61 -20.33 -4.66
C GLU A 90 -16.25 -21.70 -4.90
N ARG A 91 -16.11 -22.62 -3.94
CA ARG A 91 -16.73 -23.94 -4.01
C ARG A 91 -18.25 -23.85 -3.84
N ALA A 92 -18.93 -24.94 -4.19
CA ALA A 92 -20.37 -25.08 -4.00
C ALA A 92 -20.77 -24.88 -2.52
N PRO A 93 -21.99 -24.38 -2.26
CA PRO A 93 -22.52 -24.18 -0.90
C PRO A 93 -22.31 -25.38 0.03
N SER A 94 -21.68 -25.13 1.17
CA SER A 94 -21.47 -26.10 2.24
C SER A 94 -21.19 -25.35 3.55
N ALA A 95 -21.34 -26.05 4.68
CA ALA A 95 -21.05 -25.45 5.99
C ALA A 95 -19.61 -24.94 6.11
N GLU A 96 -18.64 -25.62 5.48
CA GLU A 96 -17.23 -25.19 5.44
C GLU A 96 -17.07 -23.86 4.69
N VAL A 97 -17.70 -23.73 3.52
CA VAL A 97 -17.67 -22.50 2.71
C VAL A 97 -18.34 -21.35 3.46
N ASP A 98 -19.49 -21.60 4.08
CA ASP A 98 -20.21 -20.56 4.82
C ASP A 98 -19.45 -20.08 6.04
N LEU A 99 -18.80 -20.98 6.78
CA LEU A 99 -17.92 -20.61 7.88
C LEU A 99 -16.73 -19.80 7.38
N ALA A 100 -16.09 -20.21 6.28
CA ALA A 100 -14.97 -19.47 5.71
C ALA A 100 -15.38 -18.03 5.34
N TRP A 101 -16.54 -17.85 4.70
CA TRP A 101 -17.07 -16.53 4.37
C TRP A 101 -17.41 -15.70 5.62
N GLN A 102 -18.06 -16.29 6.63
CA GLN A 102 -18.38 -15.59 7.88
C GLN A 102 -17.12 -15.13 8.62
N GLU A 103 -16.07 -15.95 8.65
CA GLU A 103 -14.78 -15.59 9.28
C GLU A 103 -14.16 -14.31 8.70
N LEU A 104 -14.44 -13.98 7.44
CA LEU A 104 -13.92 -12.77 6.81
C LEU A 104 -14.47 -11.49 7.46
N TYR A 105 -15.73 -11.47 7.91
CA TYR A 105 -16.42 -10.23 8.30
C TYR A 105 -17.14 -10.26 9.65
N GLN A 106 -17.26 -11.39 10.35
CA GLN A 106 -18.01 -11.48 11.61
C GLN A 106 -17.50 -10.54 12.72
N TYR A 107 -16.27 -10.05 12.60
CA TYR A 107 -15.65 -9.10 13.54
C TYR A 107 -15.88 -7.63 13.16
N ALA A 108 -16.82 -7.34 12.25
CA ALA A 108 -17.03 -6.01 11.69
C ALA A 108 -17.29 -4.93 12.76
N ALA A 109 -18.11 -5.23 13.77
CA ALA A 109 -18.45 -4.30 14.83
C ALA A 109 -17.28 -4.15 15.82
N SER A 110 -16.64 -2.98 15.79
CA SER A 110 -15.46 -2.68 16.59
C SER A 110 -15.73 -1.56 17.60
N ARG A 111 -15.25 -1.74 18.83
CA ARG A 111 -15.22 -0.70 19.87
C ARG A 111 -14.01 0.22 19.67
N VAL A 112 -14.25 1.53 19.65
CA VAL A 112 -13.20 2.56 19.59
C VAL A 112 -13.41 3.65 20.65
N PRO A 113 -12.33 4.17 21.27
CA PRO A 113 -12.44 5.22 22.27
C PRO A 113 -12.69 6.59 21.63
N LYS A 114 -13.28 7.51 22.40
CA LYS A 114 -13.56 8.90 22.00
C LYS A 114 -12.35 9.63 21.42
N SER A 115 -11.15 9.35 21.93
CA SER A 115 -9.89 9.95 21.46
C SER A 115 -9.54 9.57 20.01
N GLU A 116 -9.94 8.38 19.56
CA GLU A 116 -9.80 7.96 18.16
C GLU A 116 -10.92 8.58 17.31
N VAL A 117 -12.16 8.58 17.81
CA VAL A 117 -13.32 9.18 17.11
C VAL A 117 -13.13 10.67 16.87
N ALA A 118 -12.60 11.41 17.83
CA ALA A 118 -12.32 12.85 17.71
C ALA A 118 -11.33 13.21 16.60
N ARG A 119 -10.59 12.23 16.08
CA ARG A 119 -9.65 12.41 14.95
C ARG A 119 -10.26 12.01 13.61
N MET A 120 -11.38 11.28 13.62
CA MET A 120 -12.08 10.85 12.42
C MET A 120 -12.84 12.03 11.79
N THR A 121 -13.05 11.95 10.48
CA THR A 121 -13.80 12.98 9.75
C THR A 121 -15.30 12.94 10.04
N ASN A 122 -15.85 11.74 10.25
CA ASN A 122 -17.27 11.52 10.46
C ASN A 122 -17.51 11.08 11.90
N ALA A 123 -18.57 11.61 12.51
CA ALA A 123 -19.07 11.15 13.80
C ALA A 123 -19.60 9.71 13.71
N THR A 124 -19.64 9.04 14.86
CA THR A 124 -20.22 7.69 14.99
C THR A 124 -21.02 7.58 16.29
N TRP A 125 -21.71 6.45 16.47
CA TRP A 125 -22.67 6.26 17.56
C TRP A 125 -22.01 5.78 18.86
N PRO A 126 -22.34 6.36 20.02
CA PRO A 126 -21.86 5.88 21.31
C PRO A 126 -22.44 4.51 21.67
N ILE A 127 -21.72 3.75 22.49
CA ILE A 127 -22.15 2.43 22.98
C ILE A 127 -22.89 2.61 24.31
N LEU A 128 -24.10 2.05 24.40
CA LEU A 128 -24.91 2.10 25.62
C LEU A 128 -24.16 1.44 26.80
N HIS A 129 -24.13 2.12 27.95
CA HIS A 129 -23.43 1.69 29.16
C HIS A 129 -21.90 1.56 29.04
N GLU A 130 -21.29 2.17 28.01
CA GLU A 130 -19.83 2.22 27.86
C GLU A 130 -19.36 3.65 27.57
N GLU A 131 -19.41 4.54 28.58
CA GLU A 131 -19.08 5.96 28.37
C GLU A 131 -17.70 6.15 27.72
N GLY A 132 -17.65 7.03 26.71
CA GLY A 132 -16.43 7.30 25.96
C GLY A 132 -16.04 6.23 24.93
N ASN A 133 -16.86 5.21 24.72
CA ASN A 133 -16.68 4.21 23.66
C ASN A 133 -17.76 4.31 22.59
N TYR A 134 -17.35 4.05 21.35
CA TYR A 134 -18.20 4.17 20.18
C TYR A 134 -18.06 2.93 19.31
N VAL A 135 -19.12 2.63 18.56
CA VAL A 135 -19.12 1.55 17.59
C VAL A 135 -18.69 2.07 16.23
N ILE A 136 -17.83 1.34 15.53
CA ILE A 136 -17.56 1.53 14.11
C ILE A 136 -17.52 0.18 13.40
N ALA A 137 -17.52 0.21 12.07
CA ALA A 137 -17.09 -0.92 11.26
C ALA A 137 -16.11 -0.43 10.19
N LEU A 138 -15.05 -1.21 9.93
CA LEU A 138 -14.22 -0.97 8.75
C LEU A 138 -15.01 -1.37 7.50
N ASP A 139 -14.98 -0.51 6.48
CA ASP A 139 -15.82 -0.67 5.30
C ASP A 139 -15.53 -1.97 4.53
N VAL A 140 -14.30 -2.49 4.58
CA VAL A 140 -13.94 -3.80 3.98
C VAL A 140 -14.81 -4.94 4.50
N PHE A 141 -15.19 -4.95 5.78
CA PHE A 141 -16.05 -6.01 6.33
C PHE A 141 -17.50 -5.85 5.87
N HIS A 142 -17.98 -4.62 5.72
CA HIS A 142 -19.30 -4.34 5.13
C HIS A 142 -19.34 -4.77 3.66
N GLN A 143 -18.28 -4.50 2.89
CA GLN A 143 -18.14 -4.96 1.50
C GLN A 143 -18.14 -6.49 1.40
N LEU A 144 -17.39 -7.18 2.27
CA LEU A 144 -17.34 -8.64 2.32
C LEU A 144 -18.68 -9.26 2.72
N HIS A 145 -19.38 -8.67 3.70
CA HIS A 145 -20.75 -9.05 4.06
C HIS A 145 -21.72 -8.91 2.88
N CYS A 146 -21.67 -7.78 2.17
CA CYS A 146 -22.48 -7.54 0.98
C CYS A 146 -22.17 -8.55 -0.13
N LEU A 147 -20.89 -8.90 -0.33
CA LEU A 147 -20.48 -9.88 -1.34
C LEU A 147 -20.98 -11.28 -0.97
N ASP A 148 -20.87 -11.67 0.30
CA ASP A 148 -21.39 -12.96 0.78
C ASP A 148 -22.92 -13.05 0.64
N ILE A 149 -23.65 -11.96 0.88
CA ILE A 149 -25.10 -11.91 0.59
C ILE A 149 -25.37 -12.20 -0.88
N LEU A 150 -24.64 -11.56 -1.81
CA LEU A 150 -24.82 -11.77 -3.24
C LEU A 150 -24.49 -13.20 -3.65
N ARG A 151 -23.39 -13.77 -3.11
CA ARG A 151 -23.03 -15.18 -3.27
C ARG A 151 -24.19 -16.08 -2.84
N GLN A 152 -24.73 -15.88 -1.64
CA GLN A 152 -25.85 -16.67 -1.12
C GLN A 152 -27.09 -16.58 -2.03
N GLN A 153 -27.44 -15.37 -2.52
CA GLN A 153 -28.59 -15.21 -3.43
C GLN A 153 -28.38 -15.84 -4.81
N ALA A 154 -27.13 -16.03 -5.25
CA ALA A 154 -26.83 -16.76 -6.49
C ALA A 154 -27.11 -18.27 -6.39
N HIS A 155 -27.42 -18.78 -5.19
CA HIS A 155 -27.75 -20.17 -4.93
C HIS A 155 -29.17 -20.32 -4.34
N PRO A 156 -30.24 -20.01 -5.10
CA PRO A 156 -31.63 -20.01 -4.59
C PRO A 156 -32.14 -21.40 -4.16
N GLY A 157 -31.46 -22.47 -4.55
CA GLY A 157 -31.77 -23.84 -4.09
C GLY A 157 -31.13 -24.22 -2.75
N HIS A 158 -30.31 -23.35 -2.17
CA HIS A 158 -29.72 -23.54 -0.85
C HIS A 158 -30.52 -22.76 0.20
N ASN A 159 -30.52 -23.24 1.45
CA ASN A 159 -31.35 -22.68 2.53
C ASN A 159 -30.75 -21.38 3.12
N TYR A 160 -30.60 -20.36 2.29
CA TYR A 160 -30.19 -19.03 2.72
C TYR A 160 -31.38 -18.11 2.91
N THR A 161 -31.23 -17.15 3.81
CA THR A 161 -32.24 -16.11 4.00
C THR A 161 -32.28 -15.20 2.77
N LEU A 162 -33.46 -15.11 2.14
CA LEU A 162 -33.69 -14.19 1.03
C LEU A 162 -33.57 -12.75 1.52
N ARG A 163 -32.84 -11.93 0.75
CA ARG A 163 -32.71 -10.50 1.03
C ARG A 163 -33.61 -9.70 0.09
N SER A 164 -34.09 -8.56 0.57
CA SER A 164 -34.95 -7.70 -0.24
C SER A 164 -34.20 -7.18 -1.47
N PRO A 165 -34.89 -6.91 -2.59
CA PRO A 165 -34.26 -6.29 -3.76
C PRO A 165 -33.56 -4.97 -3.45
N VAL A 166 -34.08 -4.21 -2.48
CA VAL A 166 -33.47 -2.96 -2.00
C VAL A 166 -32.10 -3.24 -1.36
N HIS A 167 -32.00 -4.28 -0.54
CA HIS A 167 -30.74 -4.67 0.10
C HIS A 167 -29.72 -5.14 -0.95
N LEU A 168 -30.12 -5.93 -1.94
CA LEU A 168 -29.21 -6.37 -3.01
C LEU A 168 -28.69 -5.20 -3.85
N ARG A 169 -29.55 -4.22 -4.18
CA ARG A 169 -29.14 -2.99 -4.85
C ARG A 169 -28.12 -2.20 -4.04
N HIS A 170 -28.29 -2.11 -2.71
CA HIS A 170 -27.32 -1.52 -1.80
C HIS A 170 -25.98 -2.27 -1.83
N CYS A 171 -26.00 -3.60 -1.72
CA CYS A 171 -24.80 -4.44 -1.74
C CYS A 171 -23.98 -4.23 -3.02
N ILE A 172 -24.63 -4.28 -4.18
CA ILE A 172 -23.99 -4.03 -5.49
C ILE A 172 -23.38 -2.61 -5.51
N GLY A 173 -24.11 -1.62 -5.02
CA GLY A 173 -23.66 -0.24 -4.96
C GLY A 173 -22.44 -0.04 -4.04
N ALA A 174 -22.41 -0.69 -2.89
CA ALA A 174 -21.29 -0.63 -1.94
C ALA A 174 -20.02 -1.26 -2.54
N ILE A 175 -20.13 -2.47 -3.09
CA ILE A 175 -18.99 -3.18 -3.72
C ILE A 175 -18.46 -2.39 -4.93
N ARG A 176 -19.33 -1.87 -5.80
CA ARG A 176 -18.91 -1.04 -6.94
C ARG A 176 -18.09 0.16 -6.48
N GLN A 177 -18.54 0.87 -5.44
CA GLN A 177 -17.82 2.04 -4.91
C GLN A 177 -16.46 1.65 -4.33
N ALA A 178 -16.39 0.52 -3.62
CA ALA A 178 -15.14 -0.01 -3.09
C ALA A 178 -14.13 -0.35 -4.19
N LEU A 179 -14.57 -1.05 -5.25
CA LEU A 179 -13.72 -1.40 -6.39
C LEU A 179 -13.20 -0.15 -7.12
N MET A 180 -14.03 0.88 -7.28
CA MET A 180 -13.61 2.16 -7.88
C MET A 180 -12.71 2.99 -6.96
N CYS A 181 -12.83 2.84 -5.65
CA CYS A 181 -11.96 3.48 -4.66
C CYS A 181 -10.57 2.84 -4.67
N TYR A 182 -10.51 1.50 -4.68
CA TYR A 182 -9.26 0.76 -4.73
C TYR A 182 -8.56 0.90 -6.10
N ALA A 183 -9.34 0.81 -7.19
CA ALA A 183 -8.89 1.02 -8.57
C ALA A 183 -7.59 0.29 -8.91
N ASP A 184 -7.57 -1.03 -8.74
CA ASP A 184 -6.41 -1.86 -9.09
C ASP A 184 -6.01 -1.65 -10.55
N THR A 185 -4.74 -1.32 -10.78
CA THR A 185 -4.17 -1.08 -12.12
C THR A 185 -3.32 -2.26 -12.61
N SER A 186 -3.28 -3.36 -11.87
CA SER A 186 -2.60 -4.59 -12.28
C SER A 186 -3.24 -5.11 -13.57
N PRO A 187 -2.47 -5.35 -14.64
CA PRO A 187 -3.03 -5.61 -15.95
C PRO A 187 -3.56 -7.05 -16.06
N VAL A 188 -4.82 -7.21 -16.45
CA VAL A 188 -5.28 -8.50 -17.00
C VAL A 188 -4.53 -8.73 -18.31
N VAL A 189 -3.67 -9.74 -18.33
CA VAL A 189 -2.82 -10.02 -19.49
C VAL A 189 -3.47 -11.03 -20.41
N TRP A 190 -3.02 -11.09 -21.66
CA TRP A 190 -3.46 -12.09 -22.63
C TRP A 190 -2.29 -13.01 -22.96
N GLN A 191 -2.51 -14.32 -22.87
CA GLN A 191 -1.48 -15.34 -23.11
C GLN A 191 -2.03 -16.46 -23.99
N TRP A 192 -1.17 -17.10 -24.80
CA TRP A 192 -1.59 -18.23 -25.62
C TRP A 192 -1.99 -19.43 -24.75
N SER A 193 -3.19 -19.96 -24.97
CA SER A 193 -3.68 -21.16 -24.32
C SER A 193 -3.52 -22.36 -25.24
N ALA A 194 -2.62 -23.28 -24.91
CA ALA A 194 -2.49 -24.52 -25.66
C ALA A 194 -3.75 -25.39 -25.58
N ARG A 195 -4.57 -25.23 -24.53
CA ARG A 195 -5.83 -25.96 -24.36
C ARG A 195 -6.90 -25.49 -25.34
N TYR A 196 -7.09 -24.17 -25.45
CA TYR A 196 -8.14 -23.58 -26.28
C TYR A 196 -7.67 -23.21 -27.68
N GLN A 197 -6.35 -23.25 -27.94
CA GLN A 197 -5.73 -22.84 -29.21
C GLN A 197 -6.05 -21.38 -29.58
N GLU A 198 -6.09 -20.50 -28.58
CA GLU A 198 -6.35 -19.06 -28.75
C GLU A 198 -5.68 -18.23 -27.65
N ALA A 199 -5.69 -16.91 -27.80
CA ALA A 199 -5.25 -15.99 -26.76
C ALA A 199 -6.33 -15.90 -25.66
N GLU A 200 -5.91 -16.13 -24.42
CA GLU A 200 -6.77 -16.23 -23.26
C GLU A 200 -6.40 -15.17 -22.22
N GLN A 201 -7.41 -14.56 -21.59
CA GLN A 201 -7.23 -13.61 -20.50
C GLN A 201 -6.72 -14.30 -19.23
N ARG A 202 -5.75 -13.67 -18.57
CA ARG A 202 -5.13 -14.11 -17.33
C ARG A 202 -5.19 -12.98 -16.31
N ASP A 203 -6.03 -13.20 -15.32
CA ASP A 203 -6.29 -12.38 -14.14
C ASP A 203 -5.70 -13.01 -12.86
N ASP A 204 -5.17 -14.24 -12.95
CA ASP A 204 -4.35 -14.88 -11.91
C ASP A 204 -2.91 -14.34 -11.89
N ILE A 205 -2.79 -13.01 -11.90
CA ILE A 205 -1.51 -12.30 -11.89
C ILE A 205 -1.20 -11.78 -10.48
N LEU A 206 -0.07 -11.07 -10.35
CA LEU A 206 0.34 -10.48 -9.08
C LEU A 206 -0.34 -9.13 -8.87
N HIS A 207 -0.89 -8.94 -7.69
CA HIS A 207 -1.53 -7.72 -7.21
C HIS A 207 -0.79 -7.19 -5.99
N THR A 208 -0.84 -5.88 -5.76
CA THR A 208 -0.36 -5.26 -4.50
C THR A 208 -1.55 -5.01 -3.59
N CYS A 209 -1.74 -5.85 -2.58
CA CYS A 209 -2.88 -5.80 -1.70
C CYS A 209 -2.49 -5.24 -0.33
N ARG A 210 -3.46 -4.70 0.40
CA ARG A 210 -3.30 -4.52 1.85
C ARG A 210 -3.35 -5.89 2.52
N ASP A 211 -2.48 -6.10 3.50
CA ASP A 211 -2.47 -7.32 4.32
C ASP A 211 -3.79 -7.41 5.10
N PHE A 212 -4.70 -8.25 4.58
CA PHE A 212 -6.03 -8.41 5.13
C PHE A 212 -5.98 -9.08 6.50
N THR A 213 -5.01 -9.96 6.75
CA THR A 213 -4.86 -10.67 8.03
C THR A 213 -4.57 -9.69 9.15
N ARG A 214 -3.73 -8.69 8.92
CA ARG A 214 -3.46 -7.64 9.92
C ARG A 214 -4.67 -6.75 10.20
N ILE A 215 -5.42 -6.39 9.15
CA ILE A 215 -6.66 -5.61 9.29
C ILE A 215 -7.71 -6.42 10.07
N GLN A 216 -7.82 -7.71 9.77
CA GLN A 216 -8.73 -8.61 10.47
C GLN A 216 -8.30 -8.82 11.93
N ALA A 217 -7.01 -8.96 12.22
CA ALA A 217 -6.48 -9.06 13.59
C ALA A 217 -6.84 -7.81 14.41
N TRP A 218 -6.63 -6.61 13.84
CA TRP A 218 -7.04 -5.35 14.47
C TRP A 218 -8.55 -5.34 14.82
N ALA A 219 -9.40 -5.84 13.92
CA ALA A 219 -10.84 -5.89 14.14
C ALA A 219 -11.22 -6.94 15.19
N LYS A 220 -10.57 -8.11 15.17
CA LYS A 220 -10.76 -9.20 16.16
C LYS A 220 -10.47 -8.71 17.57
N GLU A 221 -9.36 -8.00 17.78
CA GLU A 221 -8.96 -7.46 19.10
C GLU A 221 -9.97 -6.45 19.66
N ARG A 222 -10.68 -5.75 18.78
CA ARG A 222 -11.67 -4.70 19.13
C ARG A 222 -13.11 -5.16 18.96
N SER A 223 -13.31 -6.42 18.62
CA SER A 223 -14.63 -6.92 18.25
C SER A 223 -15.57 -6.89 19.44
N MET A 224 -16.79 -6.41 19.20
CA MET A 224 -17.86 -6.46 20.19
C MET A 224 -18.55 -7.83 20.24
N GLY A 225 -18.29 -8.71 19.26
CA GLY A 225 -19.00 -9.98 19.05
C GLY A 225 -20.42 -9.78 18.57
N THR A 226 -21.26 -9.13 19.38
CA THR A 226 -22.62 -8.73 19.03
C THR A 226 -22.71 -7.22 18.87
N LEU A 227 -23.54 -6.76 17.93
CA LEU A 227 -23.86 -5.33 17.80
C LEU A 227 -24.44 -4.81 19.14
N PRO A 228 -24.09 -3.59 19.54
CA PRO A 228 -24.69 -2.96 20.71
C PRO A 228 -26.19 -2.73 20.48
N ASP A 229 -26.93 -2.46 21.56
CA ASP A 229 -28.30 -2.00 21.43
C ASP A 229 -28.33 -0.60 20.80
N LEU A 230 -28.67 -0.56 19.51
CA LEU A 230 -28.80 0.66 18.71
C LEU A 230 -30.22 1.24 18.75
N THR A 231 -31.13 0.67 19.56
CA THR A 231 -32.53 1.13 19.64
C THR A 231 -32.74 2.20 20.71
N VAL A 232 -31.76 2.39 21.58
CA VAL A 232 -31.78 3.41 22.65
C VAL A 232 -31.07 4.68 22.17
N TYR A 233 -31.79 5.81 22.27
CA TYR A 233 -31.19 7.12 22.04
C TYR A 233 -30.31 7.49 23.24
N ILE A 234 -29.06 7.85 22.96
CA ILE A 234 -28.10 8.32 23.97
C ILE A 234 -27.89 9.79 23.72
N GLU A 235 -28.22 10.62 24.71
CA GLU A 235 -28.12 12.07 24.59
C GLU A 235 -26.66 12.51 24.69
N GLY A 236 -26.15 13.10 23.59
CA GLY A 236 -24.88 13.82 23.54
C GLY A 236 -23.64 12.97 23.27
N ASP A 237 -22.91 13.37 22.22
CA ASP A 237 -21.45 13.61 22.24
C ASP A 237 -20.94 14.15 20.88
N PHE A 238 -21.83 14.29 19.89
CA PHE A 238 -21.69 15.02 18.63
C PHE A 238 -23.04 15.62 18.20
#